data_AF-A0A8B6BZX8-F1
#
_entry.id   AF-A0A8B6BZX8-F1
#
_cell.length_a   1.000
_cell.length_b   1.000
_cell.length_c   1.000
_cell.angle_alpha   90.00
_cell.angle_beta   90.00
_cell.angle_gamma   90.00
#
_symmetry.space_group_name_H-M   'P 1'
#
loop_
_entity.id
_entity.type
_entity.pdbx_description
1 polymer ?
#
loop_
_entity_poly.entity_id
_entity_poly.type
_entity_poly.pdbx_seq_one_letter_code
_entity_poly.pdbx_strand_id
1 'polypeptide(L)'
;MKETALAELVTYIFETQRNSEESVVFQLADLANLYEERLTQLGSSAQVDSTRPKDKLLQKMPELEAHTKAGDIFLMFVKDIGPAIAFACDYNDTMYMAKTAEMIRCQCTVFTTAAVDNIDPNPSSTTSRSSFHGTGISIFQHPMKDNISVRRDELILLTHKTKSKKVVPELPAAFMNMKTAYLKTKPEPLILPDDINNILNHDYHS
;
A
#
# COMPACT_ATOMS: atom_id res chain seq x y z
N MET A 1 14.32 -49.82 -4.81
CA MET A 1 13.75 -49.11 -3.64
C MET A 1 13.88 -47.60 -3.79
N LYS A 2 15.08 -46.99 -3.62
CA LYS A 2 15.25 -45.53 -3.78
C LYS A 2 14.94 -44.98 -5.18
N GLU A 3 15.45 -45.65 -6.21
CA GLU A 3 15.17 -45.26 -7.60
C GLU A 3 13.70 -45.45 -7.97
N THR A 4 13.05 -46.48 -7.41
CA THR A 4 11.63 -46.76 -7.58
C THR A 4 10.77 -45.65 -6.98
N ALA A 5 11.04 -45.27 -5.72
CA ALA A 5 10.36 -44.16 -5.05
C ALA A 5 10.59 -42.82 -5.78
N LEU A 6 11.79 -42.59 -6.30
CA LEU A 6 12.11 -41.39 -7.08
C LEU A 6 11.38 -41.39 -8.43
N ALA A 7 11.26 -42.54 -9.10
CA ALA A 7 10.49 -42.65 -10.34
C ALA A 7 9.00 -42.39 -10.10
N GLU A 8 8.41 -42.91 -9.00
CA GLU A 8 7.03 -42.61 -8.62
C GLU A 8 6.84 -41.12 -8.34
N LEU A 9 7.79 -40.46 -7.68
CA LEU A 9 7.74 -39.01 -7.44
C LEU A 9 7.78 -38.20 -8.73
N VAL A 10 8.64 -38.60 -9.69
CA VAL A 10 8.69 -38.00 -11.03
C VAL A 10 7.35 -38.19 -11.75
N THR A 11 6.78 -39.39 -11.72
CA THR A 11 5.45 -39.67 -12.30
C THR A 11 4.38 -38.78 -11.68
N TYR A 12 4.35 -38.68 -10.34
CA TYR A 12 3.40 -37.82 -9.63
C TYR A 12 3.49 -36.35 -10.07
N ILE A 13 4.71 -35.80 -10.18
CA ILE A 13 4.91 -34.41 -10.62
C ILE A 13 4.39 -34.22 -12.05
N PHE A 14 4.69 -35.15 -12.97
CA PHE A 14 4.19 -35.09 -14.35
C PHE A 14 2.68 -35.22 -14.45
N GLU A 15 2.08 -36.15 -13.71
CA GLU A 15 0.63 -36.36 -13.72
C GLU A 15 -0.12 -35.18 -13.13
N THR A 16 0.40 -34.60 -12.05
CA THR A 16 -0.18 -33.40 -11.43
C THR A 16 -0.13 -32.22 -12.40
N GLN A 17 1.00 -32.01 -13.07
CA GLN A 17 1.13 -30.97 -14.10
C GLN A 17 0.22 -31.22 -15.31
N ARG A 18 0.07 -32.48 -15.74
CA ARG A 18 -0.76 -32.84 -16.91
C ARG A 18 -2.25 -32.66 -16.64
N ASN A 19 -2.69 -32.91 -15.41
CA ASN A 19 -4.10 -32.86 -15.02
C ASN A 19 -4.53 -31.45 -14.54
N SER A 20 -3.59 -30.53 -14.36
CA SER A 20 -3.87 -29.14 -13.99
C SER A 20 -4.06 -28.27 -15.24
N GLU A 21 -5.10 -27.44 -15.23
CA GLU A 21 -5.28 -26.37 -16.22
C GLU A 21 -4.39 -25.15 -15.92
N GLU A 22 -3.92 -25.03 -14.68
CA GLU A 22 -3.09 -23.93 -14.19
C GLU A 22 -1.63 -24.37 -13.95
N SER A 23 -0.73 -23.39 -13.88
CA SER A 23 0.68 -23.61 -13.52
C SER A 23 0.80 -24.16 -12.09
N VAL A 24 1.40 -25.35 -11.95
CA VAL A 24 1.54 -26.04 -10.66
C VAL A 24 2.87 -25.70 -9.99
N VAL A 25 2.83 -25.45 -8.69
CA VAL A 25 4.02 -25.22 -7.85
C VAL A 25 4.09 -26.31 -6.78
N PHE A 26 5.26 -26.92 -6.61
CA PHE A 26 5.48 -27.97 -5.63
C PHE A 26 6.40 -27.47 -4.50
N GLN A 27 6.03 -27.65 -3.24
CA GLN A 27 6.94 -27.39 -2.13
C GLN A 27 7.88 -28.59 -1.96
N LEU A 28 9.18 -28.34 -1.78
CA LEU A 28 10.18 -29.41 -1.61
C LEU A 28 9.91 -30.26 -0.37
N ALA A 29 9.37 -29.66 0.70
CA ALA A 29 9.02 -30.37 1.92
C ALA A 29 7.97 -31.45 1.66
N ASP A 30 6.93 -31.14 0.89
CA ASP A 30 5.87 -32.10 0.54
C ASP A 30 6.40 -33.22 -0.34
N LEU A 31 7.23 -32.90 -1.34
CA LEU A 31 7.87 -33.90 -2.18
C LEU A 31 8.84 -34.80 -1.38
N ALA A 32 9.52 -34.24 -0.38
CA ALA A 32 10.38 -35.01 0.51
C ALA A 32 9.57 -35.96 1.39
N ASN A 33 8.45 -35.50 1.96
CA ASN A 33 7.54 -36.34 2.74
C ASN A 33 6.98 -37.49 1.88
N LEU A 34 6.49 -37.20 0.68
CA LEU A 34 6.01 -38.22 -0.26
C LEU A 34 7.10 -39.25 -0.60
N TYR A 35 8.33 -38.79 -0.80
CA TYR A 35 9.46 -39.68 -1.07
C TYR A 35 9.78 -40.58 0.14
N GLU A 36 9.78 -40.03 1.35
CA GLU A 36 10.02 -40.78 2.60
C GLU A 36 8.92 -41.80 2.90
N GLU A 37 7.65 -41.42 2.68
CA GLU A 37 6.52 -42.34 2.78
C GLU A 37 6.66 -43.52 1.80
N ARG A 38 7.04 -43.25 0.55
CA ARG A 38 7.24 -44.30 -0.45
C ARG A 38 8.42 -45.21 -0.14
N LEU A 39 9.50 -44.69 0.41
CA LEU A 39 10.60 -45.51 0.90
C LEU A 39 10.16 -46.44 2.04
N THR A 40 9.36 -45.92 2.96
CA THR A 40 8.81 -46.69 4.09
C THR A 40 7.91 -47.82 3.60
N GLN A 41 7.01 -47.53 2.65
CA GLN A 41 6.12 -48.52 2.03
C GLN A 41 6.89 -49.63 1.29
N LEU A 42 8.02 -49.30 0.66
CA LEU A 42 8.88 -50.26 -0.03
C LEU A 42 9.78 -51.08 0.91
N GLY A 43 9.58 -51.00 2.24
CA GLY A 43 10.30 -51.78 3.23
C GLY A 43 11.70 -51.27 3.57
N SER A 44 12.02 -50.02 3.20
CA SER A 44 13.28 -49.39 3.61
C SER A 44 13.14 -48.75 5.00
N SER A 45 13.72 -49.36 6.04
CA SER A 45 13.72 -48.81 7.42
C SER A 45 14.99 -48.04 7.79
N ALA A 46 15.90 -47.82 6.84
CA ALA A 46 17.20 -47.28 7.16
C ALA A 46 17.13 -45.76 7.37
N GLN A 47 17.85 -45.32 8.39
CA GLN A 47 18.31 -43.97 8.67
C GLN A 47 19.15 -43.47 7.47
N VAL A 48 18.50 -43.29 6.33
CA VAL A 48 19.11 -42.97 5.06
C VAL A 48 19.19 -41.47 5.02
N ASP A 49 20.40 -40.93 4.93
CA ASP A 49 20.60 -39.53 4.58
C ASP A 49 19.61 -39.17 3.49
N SER A 50 18.63 -38.32 3.82
CA SER A 50 17.53 -37.97 2.92
C SER A 50 18.05 -37.39 1.60
N THR A 51 19.37 -37.10 1.51
CA THR A 51 20.20 -36.82 0.32
C THR A 51 19.35 -36.30 -0.82
N ARG A 52 18.82 -35.12 -0.50
CA ARG A 52 18.44 -34.04 -1.39
C ARG A 52 17.62 -34.57 -2.56
N PRO A 53 16.36 -35.00 -2.32
CA PRO A 53 15.42 -35.31 -3.38
C PRO A 53 15.38 -34.20 -4.42
N LYS A 54 15.57 -32.94 -4.01
CA LYS A 54 15.83 -31.79 -4.88
C LYS A 54 16.87 -32.06 -5.97
N ASP A 55 18.12 -32.34 -5.61
CA ASP A 55 19.22 -32.43 -6.58
C ASP A 55 18.99 -33.58 -7.56
N LYS A 56 18.42 -34.69 -7.07
CA LYS A 56 18.07 -35.86 -7.90
C LYS A 56 16.88 -35.59 -8.83
N LEU A 57 15.88 -34.84 -8.36
CA LEU A 57 14.74 -34.41 -9.18
C LEU A 57 15.22 -33.47 -10.29
N LEU A 58 16.02 -32.46 -9.96
CA LEU A 58 16.58 -31.52 -10.93
C LEU A 58 17.48 -32.22 -11.96
N GLN A 59 18.22 -33.26 -11.55
CA GLN A 59 19.02 -34.08 -12.47
C GLN A 59 18.14 -34.89 -13.44
N LYS A 60 17.03 -35.46 -12.96
CA LYS A 60 16.13 -36.29 -13.78
C LYS A 60 15.14 -35.48 -14.62
N MET A 61 14.82 -34.26 -14.19
CA MET A 61 13.84 -33.38 -14.80
C MET A 61 14.47 -31.99 -14.99
N PRO A 62 15.26 -31.80 -16.06
CA PRO A 62 15.95 -30.53 -16.31
C PRO A 62 15.02 -29.36 -16.62
N GLU A 63 13.74 -29.64 -16.87
CA GLU A 63 12.67 -28.65 -17.08
C GLU A 63 12.06 -28.12 -15.79
N LEU A 64 12.44 -28.68 -14.63
CA LEU A 64 12.06 -28.19 -13.32
C LEU A 64 13.10 -27.19 -12.81
N GLU A 65 12.66 -26.06 -12.26
CA GLU A 65 13.51 -25.06 -11.63
C GLU A 65 13.13 -24.89 -10.16
N ALA A 66 14.15 -24.70 -9.30
CA ALA A 66 13.96 -24.54 -7.87
C ALA A 66 14.14 -23.07 -7.46
N HIS A 67 13.12 -22.51 -6.81
CA HIS A 67 13.11 -21.13 -6.31
C HIS A 67 13.00 -21.10 -4.78
N THR A 68 13.83 -20.30 -4.13
CA THR A 68 13.79 -20.12 -2.68
C THR A 68 13.01 -18.86 -2.32
N LYS A 69 12.02 -18.98 -1.44
CA LYS A 69 11.25 -17.84 -0.91
C LYS A 69 11.02 -18.03 0.59
N ALA A 70 11.44 -17.03 1.38
CA ALA A 70 11.29 -17.04 2.84
C ALA A 70 11.87 -18.29 3.56
N GLY A 71 12.88 -18.93 2.97
CA GLY A 71 13.49 -20.16 3.51
C GLY A 71 12.88 -21.44 2.96
N ASP A 72 11.70 -21.38 2.36
CA ASP A 72 11.08 -22.50 1.66
C ASP A 72 11.60 -22.65 0.24
N ILE A 73 11.70 -23.90 -0.22
CA ILE A 73 12.11 -24.23 -1.59
C ILE A 73 10.88 -24.72 -2.34
N PHE A 74 10.59 -24.06 -3.46
CA PHE A 74 9.53 -24.41 -4.39
C PHE A 74 10.14 -24.90 -5.68
N LEU A 75 9.49 -25.85 -6.35
CA LEU A 75 9.86 -26.33 -7.66
C LEU A 75 8.69 -26.12 -8.62
N MET A 76 8.98 -25.63 -9.83
CA MET A 76 8.00 -25.45 -10.90
C MET A 76 8.65 -25.67 -12.26
N PHE A 77 7.85 -25.92 -13.28
CA PHE A 77 8.36 -26.04 -14.64
C PHE A 77 8.75 -24.67 -15.19
N VAL A 78 9.87 -24.60 -15.91
CA VAL A 78 10.38 -23.34 -16.48
C VAL A 78 9.34 -22.67 -17.39
N LYS A 79 8.57 -23.46 -18.15
CA LYS A 79 7.49 -22.97 -19.03
C LYS A 79 6.36 -22.25 -18.27
N ASP A 80 6.20 -22.58 -17.00
CA ASP A 80 5.11 -22.11 -16.14
C ASP A 80 5.49 -20.88 -15.30
N ILE A 81 6.79 -20.53 -15.23
CA ILE A 81 7.28 -19.34 -14.52
C ILE A 81 6.64 -18.06 -15.08
N GLY A 82 6.66 -17.89 -16.40
CA GLY A 82 6.12 -16.69 -17.07
C GLY A 82 4.62 -16.50 -16.80
N PRO A 83 3.77 -17.50 -17.09
CA PRO A 83 2.36 -17.48 -16.75
C PRO A 83 2.08 -17.21 -15.27
N ALA A 84 2.83 -17.86 -14.35
CA ALA A 84 2.67 -17.65 -12.92
C ALA A 84 3.02 -16.21 -12.49
N ILE A 85 4.08 -15.62 -13.08
CA ILE A 85 4.43 -14.21 -12.85
C ILE A 85 3.35 -13.29 -13.41
N ALA A 86 2.88 -13.52 -14.64
CA ALA A 86 1.84 -12.72 -15.25
C ALA A 86 0.51 -12.79 -14.48
N PHE A 87 0.19 -13.95 -13.91
CA PHE A 87 -0.97 -14.12 -13.04
C PHE A 87 -0.81 -13.41 -11.70
N ALA A 88 0.37 -13.53 -11.06
CA ALA A 88 0.66 -12.81 -9.82
C ALA A 88 0.74 -11.29 -10.01
N CYS A 89 1.15 -10.85 -11.19
CA CYS A 89 1.12 -9.47 -11.62
C CYS A 89 -0.22 -9.17 -12.30
N ASP A 90 -1.32 -9.16 -11.54
CA ASP A 90 -2.57 -8.62 -12.07
C ASP A 90 -2.31 -7.18 -12.57
N TYR A 91 -2.69 -6.93 -13.81
CA TYR A 91 -2.43 -5.68 -14.52
C TYR A 91 -2.98 -4.48 -13.75
N ASN A 92 -4.09 -4.70 -13.03
CA ASN A 92 -4.73 -3.70 -12.19
C ASN A 92 -3.84 -3.31 -11.00
N ASP A 93 -3.33 -4.27 -10.23
CA ASP A 93 -2.49 -3.99 -9.06
C ASP A 93 -1.19 -3.29 -9.47
N THR A 94 -0.60 -3.71 -10.59
CA THR A 94 0.62 -3.07 -11.12
C THR A 94 0.35 -1.62 -11.55
N MET A 95 -0.79 -1.34 -12.20
CA MET A 95 -1.17 0.02 -12.59
C MET A 95 -1.45 0.90 -11.37
N TYR A 96 -2.17 0.38 -10.36
CA TYR A 96 -2.43 1.11 -9.12
C TYR A 96 -1.15 1.34 -8.32
N MET A 97 -0.24 0.37 -8.26
CA MET A 97 1.07 0.55 -7.62
C MET A 97 1.95 1.53 -8.39
N ALA A 98 2.00 1.46 -9.72
CA ALA A 98 2.75 2.41 -10.54
C ALA A 98 2.22 3.84 -10.36
N LYS A 99 0.90 4.01 -10.36
CA LYS A 99 0.23 5.29 -10.15
C LYS A 99 0.36 5.80 -8.71
N THR A 100 0.29 4.92 -7.73
CA THR A 100 0.53 5.25 -6.31
C THR A 100 1.99 5.66 -6.11
N ALA A 101 2.93 4.95 -6.72
CA ALA A 101 4.35 5.27 -6.64
C ALA A 101 4.69 6.56 -7.41
N GLU A 102 4.02 6.86 -8.53
CA GLU A 102 4.06 8.17 -9.19
C GLU A 102 3.53 9.27 -8.27
N MET A 103 2.35 9.09 -7.66
CA MET A 103 1.80 10.05 -6.70
C MET A 103 2.72 10.30 -5.51
N ILE A 104 3.30 9.26 -4.91
CA ILE A 104 4.26 9.39 -3.80
C ILE A 104 5.54 10.09 -4.25
N ARG A 105 6.08 9.75 -5.43
CA ARG A 105 7.25 10.44 -6.01
C ARG A 105 6.96 11.91 -6.32
N CYS A 106 5.74 12.25 -6.72
CA CYS A 106 5.32 13.62 -6.98
C CYS A 106 4.87 14.38 -5.72
N GLN A 107 4.44 13.70 -4.66
CA GLN A 107 3.98 14.34 -3.41
C GLN A 107 5.12 14.78 -2.49
N CYS A 108 6.29 14.14 -2.55
CA CYS A 108 7.40 14.45 -1.64
C CYS A 108 8.39 15.50 -2.18
N THR A 109 7.98 16.40 -3.08
CA THR A 109 8.86 17.46 -3.61
C THR A 109 8.21 18.85 -3.61
N VAL A 110 7.22 19.11 -2.76
CA VAL A 110 6.70 20.47 -2.56
C VAL A 110 7.17 21.04 -1.22
N PHE A 111 8.06 22.01 -1.27
CA PHE A 111 8.42 22.82 -0.11
C PHE A 111 7.31 23.87 0.09
N THR A 112 6.56 23.75 1.18
CA THR A 112 5.46 24.67 1.48
C THR A 112 5.92 25.71 2.49
N THR A 113 5.73 26.98 2.17
CA THR A 113 5.98 28.12 3.05
C THR A 113 4.66 28.82 3.33
N ALA A 114 4.38 29.17 4.58
CA ALA A 114 3.19 29.94 4.93
C ALA A 114 3.60 31.27 5.54
N ALA A 115 2.96 32.35 5.09
CA ALA A 115 2.99 33.64 5.77
C ALA A 115 1.71 33.75 6.62
N VAL A 116 1.89 34.11 7.88
CA VAL A 116 0.81 34.29 8.85
C VAL A 116 0.88 35.75 9.29
N ASP A 117 -0.13 36.53 8.92
CA ASP A 117 -0.20 37.96 9.19
C ASP A 117 -1.39 38.29 10.10
N ASN A 118 -1.23 39.28 10.98
CA ASN A 118 -2.31 39.74 11.83
C ASN A 118 -3.01 40.92 11.15
N ILE A 119 -4.16 40.66 10.54
CA ILE A 119 -4.98 41.67 9.86
C ILE A 119 -5.98 42.36 10.80
N ASP A 120 -5.84 42.16 12.12
CA ASP A 120 -6.60 42.89 13.13
C ASP A 120 -6.17 44.37 13.17
N PRO A 121 -7.09 45.34 12.95
CA PRO A 121 -6.78 46.76 12.99
C PRO A 121 -6.49 47.30 14.40
N ASN A 122 -6.63 46.49 15.45
CA ASN A 122 -6.29 46.89 16.81
C ASN A 122 -4.76 46.78 17.08
N PRO A 123 -4.02 47.89 17.28
CA PRO A 123 -2.57 47.90 17.46
C PRO A 123 -2.09 47.26 18.78
N SER A 124 -3.01 46.95 19.71
CA SER A 124 -2.73 46.21 20.95
C SER A 124 -2.89 44.69 20.79
N SER A 125 -3.38 44.23 19.64
CA SER A 125 -3.59 42.80 19.33
C SER A 125 -2.24 42.17 18.98
N THR A 126 -1.43 41.85 19.98
CA THR A 126 -0.18 41.13 19.78
C THR A 126 -0.47 39.65 19.64
N THR A 127 -0.74 39.22 18.40
CA THR A 127 -0.84 37.81 17.95
C THR A 127 -1.77 36.93 18.77
N SER A 128 -2.79 36.42 18.09
CA SER A 128 -3.78 35.50 18.60
C SER A 128 -3.14 34.16 19.05
N ARG A 129 -2.65 34.09 20.29
CA ARG A 129 -1.96 32.89 20.84
C ARG A 129 -2.86 31.65 20.93
N SER A 130 -4.18 31.83 20.99
CA SER A 130 -5.16 30.74 21.21
C SER A 130 -6.40 30.80 20.31
N SER A 131 -6.55 31.82 19.44
CA SER A 131 -7.75 32.01 18.61
C SER A 131 -7.41 32.72 17.30
N PHE A 132 -7.46 32.06 16.15
CA PHE A 132 -7.05 32.61 14.83
C PHE A 132 -7.94 33.72 14.25
N HIS A 133 -8.81 34.33 15.06
CA HIS A 133 -9.63 35.44 14.58
C HIS A 133 -8.73 36.64 14.24
N GLY A 134 -8.92 37.22 13.05
CA GLY A 134 -8.08 38.30 12.55
C GLY A 134 -6.71 37.87 11.99
N THR A 135 -6.44 36.56 11.86
CA THR A 135 -5.20 36.06 11.26
C THR A 135 -5.38 35.74 9.78
N GLY A 136 -4.70 36.46 8.90
CA GLY A 136 -4.58 36.13 7.49
C GLY A 136 -3.48 35.08 7.27
N ILE A 137 -3.80 33.99 6.57
CA ILE A 137 -2.80 32.97 6.21
C ILE A 137 -2.65 32.94 4.70
N SER A 138 -1.42 33.11 4.21
CA SER A 138 -1.05 32.95 2.80
C SER A 138 -0.12 31.75 2.65
N ILE A 139 -0.45 30.82 1.74
CA ILE A 139 0.31 29.58 1.52
C ILE A 139 1.01 29.64 0.16
N PHE A 140 2.32 29.40 0.15
CA PHE A 140 3.16 29.32 -1.04
C PHE A 140 3.70 27.89 -1.17
N GLN A 141 3.53 27.29 -2.33
CA GLN A 141 4.06 25.96 -2.63
C GLN A 141 5.19 26.08 -3.66
N HIS A 142 6.39 25.66 -3.28
CA HIS A 142 7.57 25.66 -4.13
C HIS A 142 7.85 24.24 -4.63
N PRO A 143 7.67 23.96 -5.94
CA PRO A 143 8.07 22.69 -6.52
C PRO A 143 9.60 22.58 -6.45
N MET A 144 10.12 21.56 -5.76
CA MET A 144 11.53 21.22 -5.75
C MET A 144 11.85 20.55 -7.09
N LYS A 145 12.79 21.12 -7.85
CA LYS A 145 13.22 20.59 -9.14
C LYS A 145 13.80 19.20 -8.93
N ASP A 146 13.01 18.18 -9.28
CA ASP A 146 13.45 17.04 -10.09
C ASP A 146 12.26 16.18 -10.53
N ASN A 147 11.18 16.81 -10.97
CA ASN A 147 10.28 16.14 -11.91
C ASN A 147 9.83 17.14 -12.96
N ILE A 148 10.27 16.86 -14.18
CA ILE A 148 9.76 17.40 -15.43
C ILE A 148 8.26 17.58 -15.29
N SER A 149 7.83 18.81 -15.55
CA SER A 149 6.44 19.24 -15.57
C SER A 149 5.53 18.23 -16.26
N VAL A 150 4.93 17.31 -15.50
CA VAL A 150 3.67 16.71 -15.91
C VAL A 150 2.67 17.81 -15.63
N ARG A 151 2.29 18.52 -16.70
CA ARG A 151 1.13 19.41 -16.68
C ARG A 151 -0.01 18.63 -16.03
N ARG A 152 -0.58 19.17 -14.96
CA ARG A 152 -1.89 18.72 -14.49
C ARG A 152 -2.83 19.05 -15.62
N ASP A 153 -3.17 18.07 -16.45
CA ASP A 153 -4.26 18.24 -17.41
C ASP A 153 -5.48 18.72 -16.63
N GLU A 154 -6.13 19.75 -17.15
CA GLU A 154 -7.37 20.25 -16.57
C GLU A 154 -8.31 19.08 -16.35
N LEU A 155 -8.90 18.99 -15.15
CA LEU A 155 -9.95 18.04 -14.85
C LEU A 155 -11.14 18.35 -15.77
N ILE A 156 -11.15 17.75 -16.95
CA ILE A 156 -12.30 17.75 -17.84
C ILE A 156 -13.31 16.84 -17.17
N LEU A 157 -14.17 17.43 -16.33
CA LEU A 157 -15.43 16.80 -15.96
C LEU A 157 -16.13 16.46 -17.26
N LEU A 158 -16.22 15.17 -17.58
CA LEU A 158 -16.96 14.66 -18.71
C LEU A 158 -18.38 15.23 -18.66
N THR A 159 -18.69 16.17 -19.55
CA THR A 159 -20.06 16.38 -19.96
C THR A 159 -20.07 16.65 -21.45
N HIS A 160 -20.84 15.81 -22.14
CA HIS A 160 -20.94 15.72 -23.58
C HIS A 160 -21.20 17.09 -24.23
N LYS A 161 -20.53 17.29 -25.38
CA LYS A 161 -20.89 18.16 -26.52
C LYS A 161 -21.89 19.29 -26.23
N THR A 162 -21.41 20.53 -26.23
CA THR A 162 -21.69 21.55 -27.27
C THR A 162 -20.99 22.86 -26.90
N LYS A 163 -20.48 23.56 -27.92
CA LYS A 163 -19.89 24.89 -27.79
C LYS A 163 -20.96 25.89 -27.36
N SER A 164 -21.04 26.18 -26.06
CA SER A 164 -21.81 27.31 -25.54
C SER A 164 -20.95 28.04 -24.51
N LYS A 165 -20.77 29.35 -24.70
CA LYS A 165 -20.00 30.22 -23.81
C LYS A 165 -20.47 29.97 -22.37
N LYS A 166 -19.55 29.56 -21.48
CA LYS A 166 -19.81 29.44 -20.04
C LYS A 166 -20.11 30.83 -19.49
N VAL A 167 -21.39 31.17 -19.39
CA VAL A 167 -21.83 32.25 -18.51
C VAL A 167 -21.90 31.64 -17.12
N VAL A 168 -21.10 32.17 -16.21
CA VAL A 168 -21.14 31.79 -14.79
C VAL A 168 -22.54 32.16 -14.26
N PRO A 169 -23.35 31.21 -13.77
CA PRO A 169 -24.64 31.53 -13.18
C PRO A 169 -24.42 32.39 -11.93
N GLU A 170 -25.17 33.48 -11.79
CA GLU A 170 -25.15 34.22 -10.52
C GLU A 170 -25.68 33.34 -9.40
N LEU A 171 -25.01 33.42 -8.25
CA LEU A 171 -25.31 32.60 -7.09
C LEU A 171 -26.73 32.91 -6.59
N PRO A 172 -27.54 31.92 -6.19
CA PRO A 172 -28.87 32.18 -5.67
C PRO A 172 -28.83 33.11 -4.44
N ALA A 173 -29.78 34.05 -4.36
CA ALA A 173 -29.82 35.08 -3.32
C ALA A 173 -29.78 34.52 -1.87
N ALA A 174 -30.22 33.28 -1.66
CA ALA A 174 -30.15 32.58 -0.38
C ALA A 174 -28.71 32.37 0.12
N PHE A 175 -27.73 32.33 -0.77
CA PHE A 175 -26.30 32.21 -0.43
C PHE A 175 -25.60 33.57 -0.30
N MET A 176 -26.21 34.65 -0.81
CA MET A 176 -25.63 36.00 -0.73
C MET A 176 -26.13 36.78 0.49
N ASN A 177 -27.33 36.47 1.01
CA ASN A 177 -27.93 37.16 2.14
C ASN A 177 -28.08 36.25 3.37
N MET A 178 -26.99 36.05 4.11
CA MET A 178 -27.11 35.61 5.50
C MET A 178 -27.43 36.82 6.39
N LYS A 179 -28.58 36.79 7.08
CA LYS A 179 -28.89 37.79 8.10
C LYS A 179 -27.87 37.69 9.22
N THR A 180 -27.23 38.80 9.55
CA THR A 180 -26.31 38.89 10.69
C THR A 180 -27.02 38.45 11.96
N ALA A 181 -26.56 37.35 12.55
CA ALA A 181 -27.06 36.87 13.83
C ALA A 181 -26.24 37.51 14.94
N TYR A 182 -26.93 38.19 15.86
CA TYR A 182 -26.32 38.72 17.09
C TYR A 182 -26.75 37.86 18.28
N LEU A 183 -25.82 37.55 19.17
CA LEU A 183 -26.14 36.97 20.48
C LEU A 183 -26.87 38.03 21.30
N LYS A 184 -28.12 37.77 21.69
CA LYS A 184 -28.95 38.73 22.45
C LYS A 184 -28.41 39.02 23.85
N THR A 185 -27.61 38.12 24.40
CA THR A 185 -26.94 38.29 25.70
C THR A 185 -25.56 37.65 25.65
N LYS A 186 -24.61 38.27 26.35
CA LYS A 186 -23.27 37.71 26.55
C LYS A 186 -23.41 36.45 27.43
N PRO A 187 -22.97 35.26 26.99
CA PRO A 187 -23.00 34.08 27.85
C PRO A 187 -22.09 34.30 29.06
N GLU A 188 -22.56 33.93 30.24
CA GLU A 188 -21.74 33.96 31.46
C GLU A 188 -20.55 33.00 31.31
N PRO A 189 -19.34 33.41 31.74
CA PRO A 189 -18.18 32.55 31.69
C PRO A 189 -18.40 31.32 32.58
N LEU A 190 -18.12 30.14 32.03
CA LEU A 190 -18.15 28.89 32.78
C LEU A 190 -17.10 28.96 33.89
N ILE A 191 -17.54 28.94 35.14
CA ILE A 191 -16.66 28.81 36.30
C ILE A 191 -16.21 27.33 36.35
N LEU A 192 -14.93 27.08 36.05
CA LEU A 192 -14.31 25.78 36.25
C LEU A 192 -13.95 25.60 37.73
N PRO A 193 -14.22 24.43 38.35
CA PRO A 193 -13.79 24.15 39.72
C PRO A 193 -12.26 24.16 39.86
N ASP A 194 -11.75 24.72 40.96
CA ASP A 194 -10.31 24.92 41.22
C ASP A 194 -9.48 23.62 41.34
N ASP A 195 -10.11 22.45 41.39
CA ASP A 195 -9.46 21.18 41.72
C ASP A 195 -8.64 20.53 40.60
N ILE A 196 -8.63 21.08 39.38
CA ILE A 196 -7.86 20.49 38.26
C ILE A 196 -6.34 20.75 38.41
N ASN A 197 -5.94 21.79 39.16
CA ASN A 197 -4.51 22.15 39.31
C ASN A 197 -3.70 21.20 40.20
N ASN A 198 -4.34 20.30 40.97
CA ASN A 198 -3.65 19.35 41.85
C ASN A 198 -3.39 17.98 41.24
N ILE A 199 -3.87 17.68 40.02
CA ILE A 199 -3.67 16.36 39.37
C ILE A 199 -2.43 16.35 38.45
N LEU A 200 -1.87 17.52 38.11
CA LEU A 200 -0.76 17.62 37.14
C LEU A 200 0.64 17.82 37.75
N ASN A 201 0.78 17.95 39.08
CA ASN A 201 2.04 18.39 39.70
C ASN A 201 2.81 17.32 40.51
N HIS A 202 2.45 16.03 40.44
CA HIS A 202 3.14 15.02 41.27
C HIS A 202 4.23 14.17 40.58
N ASP A 203 4.53 14.41 39.28
CA ASP A 203 5.49 13.57 38.53
C ASP A 203 6.79 14.26 38.08
N TYR A 204 7.19 15.39 38.69
CA TYR A 204 8.51 15.99 38.42
C TYR A 204 9.15 16.60 39.67
N HIS A 205 9.85 15.79 40.48
CA HIS A 205 11.26 16.00 40.86
C HIS A 205 11.72 15.07 42.00
N SER A 206 12.76 14.27 41.72
CA SER A 206 13.93 14.14 42.60
C SER A 206 14.83 15.37 42.41
#